data_AF-A0A521LAM7-F1
#
_entry.id   AF-A0A521LAM7-F1
#
_cell.length_a   1.000
_cell.length_b   1.000
_cell.length_c   1.000
_cell.angle_alpha   90.00
_cell.angle_beta   90.00
_cell.angle_gamma   90.00
#
_symmetry.space_group_name_H-M   'P 1'
#
loop_
_entity.id
_entity.type
_entity.pdbx_description
1 polymer ?
#
loop_
_entity_poly.entity_id
_entity_poly.type
_entity_poly.pdbx_seq_one_letter_code
_entity_poly.pdbx_strand_id
1 'polypeptide(L)'
;MSELLVLSRADIARLMAYDDYVDAVEAGFRAAATGAALAPPAAAFPVPGGAYHAKAAALLAGDPPVMAIKLNGNYPDNPAVVGLPTVQGVIYLADARNGRPLALMDSIEVTIQRTAAATTLAARHLARADSRVATICGAGVQGRIQGRAIAAALALQRLHVWDAKPDAARTLAAELGAALGIETVAADSLDVVRNSDVVVTCTSARQAFLTPDLVRPGTFIAAVGADNPDKSEISPALYATAVAVVDSLEQCA
;
A
#
# COMPACT_ATOMS: atom_id res chain seq x y z
N MET A 1 -6.93 9.90 -35.85
CA MET A 1 -6.02 10.07 -34.69
C MET A 1 -6.79 9.58 -33.47
N SER A 2 -6.26 8.62 -32.71
CA SER A 2 -6.95 8.20 -31.48
C SER A 2 -6.84 9.31 -30.45
N GLU A 3 -7.95 9.70 -29.84
CA GLU A 3 -8.00 10.71 -28.79
C GLU A 3 -7.29 10.21 -27.52
N LEU A 4 -6.66 11.12 -26.77
CA LEU A 4 -6.07 10.80 -25.47
C LEU A 4 -7.19 10.54 -24.47
N LEU A 5 -7.20 9.35 -23.86
CA LEU A 5 -8.19 9.02 -22.84
C LEU A 5 -7.86 9.73 -21.51
N VAL A 6 -8.84 10.36 -20.90
CA VAL A 6 -8.70 10.95 -19.55
C VAL A 6 -9.64 10.23 -18.60
N LEU A 7 -9.11 9.62 -17.54
CA LEU A 7 -9.89 8.90 -16.54
C LEU A 7 -9.81 9.59 -15.18
N SER A 8 -10.97 10.00 -14.68
CA SER A 8 -11.08 10.52 -13.32
C SER A 8 -10.94 9.41 -12.29
N ARG A 9 -10.80 9.81 -11.02
CA ARG A 9 -10.85 8.87 -9.89
C ARG A 9 -12.13 8.03 -9.89
N ALA A 10 -13.26 8.65 -10.19
CA ALA A 10 -14.57 7.99 -10.22
C ALA A 10 -14.68 6.98 -11.37
N ASP A 11 -14.06 7.28 -12.52
CA ASP A 11 -14.00 6.34 -13.64
C ASP A 11 -13.21 5.10 -13.25
N ILE A 12 -12.02 5.27 -12.65
CA ILE A 12 -11.18 4.16 -12.21
C ILE A 12 -11.91 3.29 -11.19
N ALA A 13 -12.49 3.91 -10.16
CA ALA A 13 -13.23 3.20 -9.11
C ALA A 13 -14.45 2.42 -9.64
N ARG A 14 -15.05 2.88 -10.75
CA ARG A 14 -16.18 2.20 -11.40
C ARG A 14 -15.73 1.08 -12.35
N LEU A 15 -14.55 1.21 -12.95
CA LEU A 15 -14.06 0.31 -13.99
C LEU A 15 -13.28 -0.90 -13.43
N MET A 16 -12.73 -0.80 -12.21
CA MET A 16 -11.91 -1.85 -11.62
C MET A 16 -12.49 -2.37 -10.31
N ALA A 17 -12.60 -3.68 -10.19
CA ALA A 17 -12.79 -4.38 -8.94
C ALA A 17 -11.45 -4.54 -8.19
N TYR A 18 -11.52 -4.87 -6.89
CA TYR A 18 -10.31 -5.04 -6.08
C TYR A 18 -9.39 -6.16 -6.61
N ASP A 19 -9.98 -7.28 -7.04
CA ASP A 19 -9.22 -8.42 -7.56
C ASP A 19 -8.47 -8.08 -8.85
N ASP A 20 -8.97 -7.15 -9.68
CA ASP A 20 -8.25 -6.68 -10.87
C ASP A 20 -6.90 -6.04 -10.50
N TYR A 21 -6.82 -5.37 -9.34
CA TYR A 21 -5.56 -4.82 -8.84
C TYR A 21 -4.62 -5.92 -8.33
N VAL A 22 -5.15 -6.97 -7.71
CA VAL A 22 -4.35 -8.11 -7.23
C VAL A 22 -3.73 -8.85 -8.42
N ASP A 23 -4.53 -9.15 -9.44
CA ASP A 23 -4.07 -9.81 -10.66
C ASP A 23 -3.04 -8.95 -11.41
N ALA A 24 -3.29 -7.64 -11.54
CA ALA A 24 -2.35 -6.72 -12.18
C ALA A 24 -1.03 -6.60 -11.42
N VAL A 25 -1.06 -6.56 -10.09
CA VAL A 25 0.15 -6.51 -9.24
C VAL A 25 0.93 -7.81 -9.33
N GLU A 26 0.26 -8.97 -9.28
CA GLU A 26 0.93 -10.27 -9.46
C GLU A 26 1.60 -10.37 -10.84
N ALA A 27 0.89 -10.00 -11.90
CA ALA A 27 1.43 -9.96 -13.25
C ALA A 27 2.65 -9.01 -13.35
N GLY A 28 2.58 -7.84 -12.70
CA GLY A 28 3.69 -6.89 -12.62
C GLY A 28 4.92 -7.45 -11.92
N PHE A 29 4.76 -8.09 -10.76
CA PHE A 29 5.87 -8.75 -10.05
C PHE A 29 6.48 -9.89 -10.87
N ARG A 30 5.64 -10.70 -11.52
CA ARG A 30 6.10 -11.79 -12.40
C ARG A 30 6.89 -11.25 -13.60
N ALA A 31 6.43 -10.18 -14.22
CA ALA A 31 7.12 -9.52 -15.32
C ALA A 31 8.46 -8.93 -14.86
N ALA A 32 8.52 -8.27 -13.70
CA ALA A 32 9.77 -7.77 -13.13
C ALA A 32 10.77 -8.91 -12.85
N ALA A 33 10.31 -10.00 -12.23
CA ALA A 33 11.15 -11.15 -11.89
C ALA A 33 11.72 -11.88 -13.13
N THR A 34 11.05 -11.75 -14.29
CA THR A 34 11.45 -12.39 -15.56
C THR A 34 12.14 -11.41 -16.52
N GLY A 35 12.40 -10.17 -16.11
CA GLY A 35 13.01 -9.14 -16.95
C GLY A 35 12.08 -8.58 -18.04
N ALA A 36 10.79 -8.90 -17.99
CA ALA A 36 9.75 -8.40 -18.89
C ALA A 36 9.09 -7.10 -18.41
N ALA A 37 9.63 -6.49 -17.35
CA ALA A 37 9.31 -5.14 -16.92
C ALA A 37 10.59 -4.38 -16.54
N LEU A 38 10.58 -3.08 -16.78
CA LEU A 38 11.64 -2.15 -16.38
C LEU A 38 11.08 -1.15 -15.38
N ALA A 39 11.77 -0.91 -14.27
CA ALA A 39 11.38 0.05 -13.26
C ALA A 39 12.61 0.82 -12.76
N PRO A 40 12.96 1.98 -13.36
CA PRO A 40 14.07 2.78 -12.88
C PRO A 40 13.81 3.36 -11.48
N PRO A 41 14.85 3.85 -10.79
CA PRO A 41 14.71 4.53 -9.50
C PRO A 41 13.71 5.69 -9.55
N ALA A 42 12.98 5.86 -8.45
CA ALA A 42 12.04 6.97 -8.31
C ALA A 42 12.79 8.31 -8.16
N ALA A 43 12.26 9.37 -8.78
CA ALA A 43 12.73 10.72 -8.54
C ALA A 43 11.88 11.39 -7.45
N ALA A 44 12.52 12.19 -6.59
CA ALA A 44 11.87 12.99 -5.56
C ALA A 44 12.28 14.47 -5.70
N PHE A 45 11.31 15.36 -5.57
CA PHE A 45 11.46 16.80 -5.71
C PHE A 45 10.88 17.49 -4.47
N PRO A 46 11.71 17.79 -3.46
CA PRO A 46 11.27 18.56 -2.30
C PRO A 46 10.83 19.96 -2.71
N VAL A 47 9.70 20.41 -2.18
CA VAL A 47 9.15 21.76 -2.42
C VAL A 47 8.56 22.30 -1.11
N PRO A 48 8.28 23.61 -0.99
CA PRO A 48 7.64 24.13 0.20
C PRO A 48 6.30 23.41 0.50
N GLY A 49 6.16 22.90 1.73
CA GLY A 49 4.95 22.22 2.22
C GLY A 49 4.79 20.76 1.78
N GLY A 50 5.67 20.20 0.96
CA GLY A 50 5.53 18.83 0.46
C GLY A 50 6.65 18.36 -0.46
N ALA A 51 6.38 17.31 -1.23
CA ALA A 51 7.31 16.82 -2.23
C ALA A 51 6.56 16.22 -3.43
N TYR A 52 7.14 16.30 -4.62
CA TYR A 52 6.69 15.53 -5.78
C TYR A 52 7.53 14.27 -5.94
N HIS A 53 6.89 13.17 -6.31
CA HIS A 53 7.55 11.91 -6.61
C HIS A 53 7.15 11.46 -8.02
N ALA A 54 8.13 11.08 -8.82
CA ALA A 54 7.93 10.49 -10.13
C ALA A 54 8.40 9.04 -10.11
N LYS A 55 7.51 8.11 -10.44
CA LYS A 55 7.78 6.68 -10.57
C LYS A 55 7.44 6.24 -11.97
N ALA A 56 8.40 5.65 -12.67
CA ALA A 56 8.23 5.19 -14.04
C ALA A 56 8.38 3.68 -14.11
N ALA A 57 7.63 3.04 -15.01
CA ALA A 57 7.79 1.63 -15.32
C ALA A 57 7.35 1.32 -16.75
N ALA A 58 8.03 0.40 -17.41
CA ALA A 58 7.60 -0.18 -18.67
C ALA A 58 7.22 -1.65 -18.47
N LEU A 59 6.05 -2.05 -18.95
CA LEU A 59 5.63 -3.44 -19.04
C LEU A 59 5.81 -3.91 -20.47
N LEU A 60 6.82 -4.75 -20.71
CA LEU A 60 7.21 -5.22 -22.04
C LEU A 60 6.44 -6.46 -22.47
N ALA A 61 5.85 -7.19 -21.51
CA ALA A 61 5.06 -8.40 -21.77
C ALA A 61 3.66 -8.16 -22.36
N GLY A 62 3.20 -6.90 -22.41
CA GLY A 62 1.88 -6.55 -22.94
C GLY A 62 1.85 -6.44 -24.47
N ASP A 63 0.64 -6.51 -25.05
CA ASP A 63 0.38 -6.08 -26.43
C ASP A 63 -0.74 -5.02 -26.46
N PRO A 64 -0.42 -3.73 -26.70
CA PRO A 64 0.94 -3.21 -26.86
C PRO A 64 1.74 -3.28 -25.55
N PRO A 65 3.08 -3.31 -25.62
CA PRO A 65 3.89 -2.99 -24.45
C PRO A 65 3.63 -1.54 -24.06
N VAL A 66 3.63 -1.24 -22.76
CA VAL A 66 3.23 0.07 -22.25
C VAL A 66 4.29 0.68 -21.36
N MET A 67 4.40 2.00 -21.40
CA MET A 67 5.18 2.82 -20.49
C MET A 67 4.22 3.63 -19.61
N ALA A 68 4.44 3.60 -18.30
CA ALA A 68 3.67 4.36 -17.34
C ALA A 68 4.59 5.29 -16.53
N ILE A 69 4.14 6.53 -16.30
CA ILE A 69 4.77 7.46 -15.36
C ILE A 69 3.71 7.94 -14.39
N LYS A 70 3.88 7.62 -13.11
CA LYS A 70 3.10 8.20 -12.03
C LYS A 70 3.82 9.41 -11.47
N LEU A 71 3.17 10.56 -11.49
CA LEU A 71 3.63 11.79 -10.86
C LEU A 71 2.64 12.17 -9.77
N ASN A 72 3.08 12.21 -8.51
CA ASN A 72 2.25 12.62 -7.39
C ASN A 72 2.93 13.61 -6.46
N GLY A 73 2.17 14.59 -5.98
CA GLY A 73 2.51 15.42 -4.85
C GLY A 73 2.07 14.77 -3.54
N ASN A 74 2.93 14.87 -2.52
CA ASN A 74 2.66 14.45 -1.15
C ASN A 74 2.74 15.67 -0.24
N TYR A 75 1.59 16.10 0.28
CA TYR A 75 1.41 17.27 1.13
C TYR A 75 0.66 16.85 2.40
N PRO A 76 1.38 16.51 3.49
CA PRO A 76 0.78 16.01 4.72
C PRO A 76 -0.30 16.92 5.32
N ASP A 77 -0.15 18.23 5.18
CA ASP A 77 -1.03 19.24 5.77
C ASP A 77 -2.27 19.56 4.91
N ASN A 78 -2.35 19.07 3.66
CA ASN A 78 -3.46 19.35 2.75
C ASN A 78 -4.85 19.10 3.35
N PRO A 79 -5.10 17.97 4.05
CA PRO A 79 -6.43 17.71 4.63
C PRO A 79 -6.86 18.78 5.63
N ALA A 80 -5.93 19.31 6.42
CA ALA A 80 -6.21 20.28 7.47
C ALA A 80 -6.29 21.72 6.95
N VAL A 81 -5.43 22.08 5.98
CA VAL A 81 -5.27 23.47 5.54
C VAL A 81 -6.22 23.83 4.38
N VAL A 82 -6.44 22.91 3.45
CA VAL A 82 -7.20 23.18 2.21
C VAL A 82 -8.26 22.12 1.89
N GLY A 83 -8.45 21.13 2.75
CA GLY A 83 -9.45 20.07 2.56
C GLY A 83 -9.16 19.09 1.41
N LEU A 84 -7.93 19.07 0.88
CA LEU A 84 -7.52 18.13 -0.16
C LEU A 84 -6.88 16.87 0.44
N PRO A 85 -6.94 15.70 -0.23
CA PRO A 85 -6.14 14.55 0.15
C PRO A 85 -4.63 14.85 0.19
N THR A 86 -3.91 14.17 1.08
CA THR A 86 -2.45 14.24 1.20
C THR A 86 -1.72 13.95 -0.10
N VAL A 87 -2.20 12.97 -0.86
CA VAL A 87 -1.63 12.61 -2.16
C VAL A 87 -2.52 13.16 -3.27
N GLN A 88 -1.91 13.86 -4.22
CA GLN A 88 -2.52 14.32 -5.46
C GLN A 88 -1.65 13.84 -6.61
N GLY A 89 -2.21 13.38 -7.73
CA GLY A 89 -1.34 13.02 -8.86
C GLY A 89 -2.04 12.29 -9.98
N VAL A 90 -1.27 12.05 -11.04
CA VAL A 90 -1.72 11.41 -12.27
C VAL A 90 -0.79 10.26 -12.67
N ILE A 91 -1.33 9.35 -13.47
CA ILE A 91 -0.59 8.32 -14.20
C ILE A 91 -0.72 8.64 -15.69
N TYR A 92 0.41 8.90 -16.34
CA TYR A 92 0.53 8.95 -17.79
C TYR A 92 0.81 7.54 -18.31
N LEU A 93 0.07 7.11 -19.32
CA LEU A 93 0.23 5.82 -19.99
C LEU A 93 0.50 6.05 -21.48
N ALA A 94 1.49 5.36 -22.03
CA ALA A 94 1.87 5.44 -23.43
C ALA A 94 2.17 4.06 -24.03
N ASP A 95 2.01 3.96 -25.35
CA ASP A 95 2.46 2.81 -26.14
C ASP A 95 4.00 2.85 -26.20
N ALA A 96 4.67 1.84 -25.64
CA ALA A 96 6.13 1.81 -25.53
C ALA A 96 6.82 1.63 -26.89
N ARG A 97 6.09 1.25 -27.95
CA ARG A 97 6.66 1.02 -29.29
C ARG A 97 6.93 2.31 -30.04
N ASN A 98 6.10 3.33 -29.83
CA ASN A 98 6.13 4.58 -30.61
C ASN A 98 5.95 5.84 -29.77
N GLY A 99 5.82 5.72 -28.44
CA GLY A 99 5.65 6.83 -27.52
C GLY A 99 4.27 7.49 -27.56
N ARG A 100 3.31 6.94 -28.31
CA ARG A 100 1.97 7.52 -28.44
C ARG A 100 1.28 7.55 -27.07
N PRO A 101 0.81 8.73 -26.60
CA PRO A 101 -0.04 8.83 -25.42
C PRO A 101 -1.30 7.99 -25.56
N LEU A 102 -1.60 7.20 -24.54
CA LEU A 102 -2.80 6.37 -24.47
C LEU A 102 -3.81 6.93 -23.47
N ALA A 103 -3.35 7.23 -22.26
CA ALA A 103 -4.23 7.74 -21.20
C ALA A 103 -3.52 8.66 -20.21
N LEU A 104 -4.30 9.55 -19.60
CA LEU A 104 -3.97 10.26 -18.37
C LEU A 104 -5.03 9.92 -17.31
N MET A 105 -4.60 9.39 -16.17
CA MET A 105 -5.50 8.82 -15.18
C MET A 105 -5.24 9.40 -13.80
N ASP A 106 -6.26 9.57 -12.96
CA ASP A 106 -6.07 9.84 -11.54
C ASP A 106 -5.19 8.76 -10.90
N SER A 107 -4.26 9.16 -10.02
CA SER A 107 -3.34 8.23 -9.39
C SER A 107 -3.77 7.78 -7.98
N ILE A 108 -4.73 8.46 -7.37
CA ILE A 108 -5.09 8.27 -5.96
C ILE A 108 -5.74 6.91 -5.79
N GLU A 109 -6.77 6.61 -6.58
CA GLU A 109 -7.48 5.32 -6.46
C GLU A 109 -6.55 4.16 -6.74
N VAL A 110 -5.80 4.23 -7.84
CA VAL A 110 -4.81 3.21 -8.20
C VAL A 110 -3.80 3.05 -7.07
N THR A 111 -3.28 4.14 -6.49
CA THR A 111 -2.31 4.07 -5.40
C THR A 111 -2.90 3.41 -4.15
N ILE A 112 -4.14 3.68 -3.79
CA ILE A 112 -4.81 3.04 -2.63
C ILE A 112 -4.91 1.54 -2.87
N GLN A 113 -5.53 1.14 -3.99
CA GLN A 113 -5.88 -0.25 -4.26
C GLN A 113 -4.64 -1.12 -4.52
N ARG A 114 -3.73 -0.68 -5.39
CA ARG A 114 -2.51 -1.45 -5.73
C ARG A 114 -1.57 -1.66 -4.54
N THR A 115 -1.56 -0.73 -3.58
CA THR A 115 -0.70 -0.85 -2.39
C THR A 115 -1.25 -1.94 -1.47
N ALA A 116 -2.56 -2.02 -1.32
CA ALA A 116 -3.20 -3.10 -0.58
C ALA A 116 -3.11 -4.43 -1.33
N ALA A 117 -3.23 -4.42 -2.65
CA ALA A 117 -3.10 -5.62 -3.49
C ALA A 117 -1.71 -6.28 -3.35
N ALA A 118 -0.64 -5.47 -3.27
CA ALA A 118 0.70 -5.97 -2.97
C ALA A 118 0.77 -6.66 -1.60
N THR A 119 0.13 -6.07 -0.57
CA THR A 119 0.01 -6.71 0.75
C THR A 119 -0.79 -8.02 0.68
N THR A 120 -1.90 -8.06 -0.05
CA THR A 120 -2.70 -9.29 -0.24
C THR A 120 -1.86 -10.40 -0.88
N LEU A 121 -1.12 -10.08 -1.94
CA LEU A 121 -0.25 -11.03 -2.61
C LEU A 121 0.83 -11.55 -1.64
N ALA A 122 1.52 -10.66 -0.93
CA ALA A 122 2.52 -11.03 0.06
C ALA A 122 1.94 -11.93 1.17
N ALA A 123 0.76 -11.57 1.71
CA ALA A 123 0.10 -12.35 2.75
C ALA A 123 -0.28 -13.76 2.26
N ARG A 124 -0.78 -13.90 1.03
CA ARG A 124 -1.13 -15.21 0.44
C ARG A 124 0.07 -16.16 0.34
N HIS A 125 1.28 -15.63 0.17
CA HIS A 125 2.50 -16.43 0.03
C HIS A 125 3.29 -16.61 1.33
N LEU A 126 3.25 -15.62 2.22
CA LEU A 126 4.18 -15.52 3.36
C LEU A 126 3.51 -15.65 4.72
N ALA A 127 2.20 -15.39 4.82
CA ALA A 127 1.47 -15.62 6.07
C ALA A 127 1.19 -17.12 6.26
N ARG A 128 1.07 -17.54 7.53
CA ARG A 128 0.71 -18.91 7.85
C ARG A 128 -0.74 -19.18 7.41
N ALA A 129 -1.02 -20.36 6.87
CA ALA A 129 -2.37 -20.73 6.44
C ALA A 129 -3.39 -20.75 7.59
N ASP A 130 -2.92 -20.94 8.83
CA ASP A 130 -3.69 -20.91 10.06
C ASP A 130 -3.78 -19.52 10.70
N SER A 131 -3.30 -18.44 10.06
CA SER A 131 -3.47 -17.08 10.57
C SER A 131 -4.95 -16.71 10.73
N ARG A 132 -5.35 -16.27 11.93
CA ARG A 132 -6.74 -15.91 12.28
C ARG A 132 -6.88 -14.52 12.89
N VAL A 133 -5.81 -13.97 13.46
CA VAL A 133 -5.84 -12.66 14.13
C VAL A 133 -4.88 -11.70 13.44
N ALA A 134 -5.37 -10.53 13.05
CA ALA A 134 -4.56 -9.47 12.47
C ALA A 134 -4.65 -8.15 13.25
N THR A 135 -3.60 -7.34 13.20
CA THR A 135 -3.61 -5.95 13.68
C THR A 135 -3.22 -4.99 12.57
N ILE A 136 -4.05 -3.96 12.33
CA ILE A 136 -3.73 -2.82 11.48
C ILE A 136 -3.21 -1.69 12.37
N CYS A 137 -1.96 -1.29 12.15
CA CYS A 137 -1.32 -0.15 12.80
C CYS A 137 -1.36 1.06 11.83
N GLY A 138 -2.16 2.06 12.18
CA GLY A 138 -2.48 3.22 11.36
C GLY A 138 -3.89 3.17 10.81
N ALA A 139 -4.75 4.09 11.25
CA ALA A 139 -6.15 4.19 10.88
C ALA A 139 -6.43 5.26 9.80
N GLY A 140 -5.45 5.46 8.91
CA GLY A 140 -5.57 6.35 7.75
C GLY A 140 -6.22 5.68 6.54
N VAL A 141 -6.05 6.32 5.37
CA VAL A 141 -6.57 5.81 4.08
C VAL A 141 -6.04 4.41 3.77
N GLN A 142 -4.74 4.17 3.99
CA GLN A 142 -4.15 2.85 3.78
C GLN A 142 -4.68 1.83 4.79
N GLY A 143 -4.77 2.17 6.09
CA GLY A 143 -5.32 1.27 7.12
C GLY A 143 -6.68 0.71 6.76
N ARG A 144 -7.56 1.54 6.18
CA ARG A 144 -8.88 1.12 5.70
C ARG A 144 -8.81 0.04 4.62
N ILE A 145 -8.05 0.28 3.55
CA ILE A 145 -8.00 -0.69 2.45
C ILE A 145 -7.19 -1.93 2.84
N GLN A 146 -6.14 -1.77 3.66
CA GLN A 146 -5.31 -2.86 4.16
C GLN A 146 -6.09 -3.82 5.08
N GLY A 147 -6.97 -3.29 5.93
CA GLY A 147 -7.87 -4.11 6.75
C GLY A 147 -8.78 -5.00 5.90
N ARG A 148 -9.35 -4.43 4.81
CA ARG A 148 -10.16 -5.20 3.85
C ARG A 148 -9.31 -6.22 3.09
N ALA A 149 -8.13 -5.81 2.64
CA ALA A 149 -7.20 -6.62 1.87
C ALA A 149 -6.74 -7.87 2.61
N ILE A 150 -6.33 -7.74 3.88
CA ILE A 150 -5.93 -8.88 4.71
C ILE A 150 -7.13 -9.77 5.05
N ALA A 151 -8.30 -9.19 5.35
CA ALA A 151 -9.51 -9.97 5.60
C ALA A 151 -9.97 -10.76 4.35
N ALA A 152 -9.72 -10.26 3.15
CA ALA A 152 -9.96 -10.98 1.90
C ALA A 152 -8.85 -11.99 1.57
N ALA A 153 -7.63 -11.74 2.01
CA ALA A 153 -6.48 -12.63 1.76
C ALA A 153 -6.48 -13.87 2.66
N LEU A 154 -7.01 -13.75 3.88
CA LEU A 154 -6.89 -14.76 4.94
C LEU A 154 -8.25 -15.02 5.60
N ALA A 155 -8.45 -16.22 6.14
CA ALA A 155 -9.65 -16.58 6.89
C ALA A 155 -9.62 -15.99 8.32
N LEU A 156 -9.59 -14.66 8.44
CA LEU A 156 -9.54 -13.97 9.72
C LEU A 156 -10.80 -14.20 10.56
N GLN A 157 -10.61 -14.32 11.87
CA GLN A 157 -11.67 -14.33 12.87
C GLN A 157 -11.75 -12.98 13.60
N ARG A 158 -10.60 -12.32 13.76
CA ARG A 158 -10.50 -11.06 14.50
C ARG A 158 -9.53 -10.09 13.84
N LEU A 159 -9.93 -8.83 13.81
CA LEU A 159 -9.12 -7.71 13.35
C LEU A 159 -9.01 -6.65 14.44
N HIS A 160 -7.78 -6.34 14.84
CA HIS A 160 -7.50 -5.21 15.71
C HIS A 160 -7.10 -4.00 14.88
N VAL A 161 -7.51 -2.82 15.33
CA VAL A 161 -7.07 -1.54 14.75
C VAL A 161 -6.40 -0.72 15.85
N TRP A 162 -5.17 -0.30 15.62
CA TRP A 162 -4.43 0.59 16.51
C TRP A 162 -4.00 1.84 15.74
N ASP A 163 -4.05 2.99 16.41
CA ASP A 163 -3.52 4.26 15.91
C ASP A 163 -3.08 5.12 17.10
N ALA A 164 -2.09 5.99 16.90
CA ALA A 164 -1.68 6.98 17.89
C ALA A 164 -2.82 7.95 18.27
N LYS A 165 -3.87 8.05 17.43
CA LYS A 165 -5.13 8.74 17.68
C LYS A 165 -6.23 7.71 17.96
N PRO A 166 -6.59 7.45 19.22
CA PRO A 166 -7.56 6.40 19.57
C PRO A 166 -8.93 6.56 18.89
N ASP A 167 -9.39 7.79 18.65
CA ASP A 167 -10.65 8.04 17.93
C ASP A 167 -10.61 7.57 16.47
N ALA A 168 -9.46 7.68 15.80
CA ALA A 168 -9.29 7.19 14.44
C ALA A 168 -9.35 5.65 14.43
N ALA A 169 -8.70 4.99 15.39
CA ALA A 169 -8.76 3.54 15.55
C ALA A 169 -10.21 3.05 15.81
N ARG A 170 -10.94 3.72 16.72
CA ARG A 170 -12.36 3.43 17.01
C ARG A 170 -13.24 3.57 15.77
N THR A 171 -13.10 4.68 15.04
CA THR A 171 -13.86 4.94 13.82
C THR A 171 -13.61 3.85 12.79
N LEU A 172 -12.34 3.56 12.51
CA LEU A 172 -11.99 2.56 11.51
C LEU A 172 -12.41 1.14 11.91
N ALA A 173 -12.26 0.78 13.18
CA ALA A 173 -12.69 -0.53 13.68
C ALA A 173 -14.20 -0.73 13.49
N ALA A 174 -15.02 0.28 13.78
CA ALA A 174 -16.47 0.22 13.58
C ALA A 174 -16.82 0.07 12.08
N GLU A 175 -16.18 0.85 11.21
CA GLU A 175 -16.42 0.79 9.76
C GLU A 175 -16.01 -0.55 9.16
N LEU A 176 -14.88 -1.12 9.58
CA LEU A 176 -14.41 -2.43 9.11
C LEU A 176 -15.25 -3.56 9.68
N GLY A 177 -15.64 -3.51 10.96
CA GLY A 177 -16.53 -4.50 11.57
C GLY A 177 -17.87 -4.59 10.84
N ALA A 178 -18.46 -3.44 10.52
CA ALA A 178 -19.71 -3.39 9.74
C ALA A 178 -19.55 -3.91 8.30
N ALA A 179 -18.40 -3.66 7.66
CA ALA A 179 -18.17 -4.06 6.27
C ALA A 179 -17.75 -5.53 6.10
N LEU A 180 -17.03 -6.09 7.08
CA LEU A 180 -16.40 -7.41 6.96
C LEU A 180 -17.17 -8.53 7.66
N GLY A 181 -18.01 -8.20 8.65
CA GLY A 181 -18.72 -9.22 9.44
C GLY A 181 -17.81 -10.09 10.32
N ILE A 182 -16.59 -9.63 10.60
CA ILE A 182 -15.64 -10.26 11.54
C ILE A 182 -15.49 -9.39 12.79
N GLU A 183 -15.10 -10.01 13.91
CA GLU A 183 -14.86 -9.27 15.16
C GLU A 183 -13.76 -8.24 14.95
N THR A 184 -14.13 -6.95 14.92
CA THR A 184 -13.19 -5.86 14.71
C THR A 184 -13.19 -4.92 15.90
N VAL A 185 -12.02 -4.70 16.51
CA VAL A 185 -11.89 -3.99 17.79
C VAL A 185 -10.77 -2.97 17.72
N ALA A 186 -11.05 -1.75 18.16
CA ALA A 186 -10.01 -0.75 18.38
C ALA A 186 -9.19 -1.12 19.62
N ALA A 187 -7.87 -1.14 19.48
CA ALA A 187 -6.95 -1.43 20.57
C ALA A 187 -6.40 -0.13 21.15
N ASP A 188 -6.48 0.00 22.49
CA ASP A 188 -5.94 1.17 23.20
C ASP A 188 -4.41 1.12 23.35
N SER A 189 -3.82 -0.08 23.26
CA SER A 189 -2.37 -0.32 23.32
C SER A 189 -1.90 -1.14 22.13
N LEU A 190 -0.66 -0.88 21.70
CA LEU A 190 0.04 -1.66 20.69
C LEU A 190 0.35 -3.09 21.17
N ASP A 191 0.26 -3.38 22.48
CA ASP A 191 0.47 -4.73 23.04
C ASP A 191 -0.45 -5.79 22.42
N VAL A 192 -1.56 -5.39 21.80
CA VAL A 192 -2.43 -6.28 21.03
C VAL A 192 -1.68 -7.05 19.93
N VAL A 193 -0.57 -6.51 19.44
CA VAL A 193 0.30 -7.15 18.44
C VAL A 193 0.86 -8.49 18.93
N ARG A 194 1.08 -8.66 20.24
CA ARG A 194 1.55 -9.93 20.84
C ARG A 194 0.60 -11.09 20.54
N ASN A 195 -0.67 -10.78 20.29
CA ASN A 195 -1.72 -11.75 20.00
C ASN A 195 -2.00 -11.93 18.50
N SER A 196 -1.25 -11.26 17.62
CA SER A 196 -1.51 -11.23 16.18
C SER A 196 -0.66 -12.21 15.37
N ASP A 197 -1.30 -12.90 14.43
CA ASP A 197 -0.63 -13.68 13.38
C ASP A 197 -0.15 -12.80 12.23
N VAL A 198 -0.84 -11.67 12.02
CA VAL A 198 -0.55 -10.71 10.95
C VAL A 198 -0.52 -9.30 11.51
N VAL A 199 0.47 -8.53 11.13
CA VAL A 199 0.56 -7.10 11.46
C VAL A 199 0.72 -6.33 10.16
N VAL A 200 -0.09 -5.29 9.95
CA VAL A 200 0.11 -4.33 8.86
C VAL A 200 0.44 -2.99 9.46
N THR A 201 1.59 -2.41 9.12
CA THR A 201 1.95 -1.04 9.52
C THR A 201 1.79 -0.10 8.34
N CYS A 202 1.06 1.00 8.52
CA CYS A 202 0.76 1.96 7.45
C CYS A 202 0.61 3.39 7.99
N THR A 203 1.46 3.75 8.94
CA THR A 203 1.52 5.05 9.60
C THR A 203 2.49 6.00 8.90
N SER A 204 2.51 7.26 9.34
CA SER A 204 3.52 8.25 8.96
C SER A 204 4.63 8.40 10.02
N ALA A 205 4.87 7.36 10.84
CA ALA A 205 5.86 7.42 11.92
C ALA A 205 7.28 7.64 11.38
N ARG A 206 8.04 8.47 12.10
CA ARG A 206 9.47 8.72 11.85
C ARG A 206 10.38 7.98 12.83
N GLN A 207 9.77 7.30 13.80
CA GLN A 207 10.45 6.51 14.82
C GLN A 207 9.79 5.14 14.86
N ALA A 208 10.63 4.11 14.81
CA ALA A 208 10.18 2.74 14.91
C ALA A 208 9.41 2.51 16.22
N PHE A 209 8.25 1.87 16.10
CA PHE A 209 7.40 1.52 17.25
C PHE A 209 7.19 0.01 17.35
N LEU A 210 7.38 -0.75 16.26
CA LEU A 210 7.27 -2.20 16.29
C LEU A 210 8.63 -2.82 16.64
N THR A 211 8.68 -3.43 17.81
CA THR A 211 9.89 -3.99 18.43
C THR A 211 9.80 -5.52 18.57
N PRO A 212 10.95 -6.21 18.73
CA PRO A 212 10.96 -7.68 18.84
C PRO A 212 10.10 -8.23 19.96
N ASP A 213 10.01 -7.52 21.08
CA ASP A 213 9.24 -8.00 22.23
C ASP A 213 7.73 -8.02 21.94
N LEU A 214 7.22 -7.19 21.03
CA LEU A 214 5.80 -7.17 20.65
C LEU A 214 5.42 -8.29 19.67
N VAL A 215 6.40 -8.85 18.95
CA VAL A 215 6.16 -9.76 17.82
C VAL A 215 6.52 -11.18 18.19
N ARG A 216 5.58 -12.12 18.01
CA ARG A 216 5.83 -13.55 18.24
C ARG A 216 6.44 -14.22 16.99
N PRO A 217 7.19 -15.32 17.16
CA PRO A 217 7.60 -16.15 16.03
C PRO A 217 6.41 -16.60 15.18
N GLY A 218 6.57 -16.59 13.86
CA GLY A 218 5.52 -16.97 12.90
C GLY A 218 4.52 -15.85 12.56
N THR A 219 4.70 -14.63 13.08
CA THR A 219 3.92 -13.45 12.66
C THR A 219 4.39 -12.96 11.29
N PHE A 220 3.44 -12.77 10.36
CA PHE A 220 3.68 -12.06 9.10
C PHE A 220 3.50 -10.56 9.31
N ILE A 221 4.46 -9.76 8.84
CA ILE A 221 4.42 -8.30 8.94
C ILE A 221 4.43 -7.70 7.53
N ALA A 222 3.38 -6.96 7.18
CA ALA A 222 3.35 -6.11 6.00
C ALA A 222 3.68 -4.67 6.41
N ALA A 223 4.94 -4.25 6.18
CA ALA A 223 5.41 -2.90 6.47
C ALA A 223 5.18 -1.98 5.25
N VAL A 224 4.14 -1.14 5.31
CA VAL A 224 3.66 -0.34 4.17
C VAL A 224 3.99 1.15 4.31
N GLY A 225 4.10 1.68 5.54
CA GLY A 225 4.13 3.12 5.80
C GLY A 225 5.46 3.81 5.52
N ALA A 226 6.59 3.08 5.64
CA ALA A 226 7.93 3.61 5.44
C ALA A 226 8.31 3.63 3.94
N ASP A 227 7.94 4.71 3.25
CA ASP A 227 8.15 4.91 1.81
C ASP A 227 9.16 6.02 1.46
N ASN A 228 9.86 6.55 2.47
CA ASN A 228 10.94 7.52 2.31
C ASN A 228 11.96 7.42 3.47
N PRO A 229 13.17 8.00 3.33
CA PRO A 229 14.24 7.84 4.32
C PRO A 229 13.94 8.38 5.73
N ASP A 230 12.99 9.30 5.88
CA ASP A 230 12.64 9.92 7.17
C ASP A 230 11.61 9.09 7.96
N LYS A 231 10.99 8.09 7.34
CA LYS A 231 9.95 7.26 7.95
C LYS A 231 10.51 5.93 8.41
N SER A 232 10.05 5.50 9.57
CA SER A 232 10.40 4.20 10.14
C SER A 232 9.31 3.73 11.10
N GLU A 233 8.85 2.50 10.91
CA GLU A 233 7.83 1.86 11.75
C GLU A 233 8.39 0.64 12.50
N ILE A 234 9.38 -0.03 11.91
CA ILE A 234 9.94 -1.30 12.35
C ILE A 234 11.34 -1.06 12.89
N SER A 235 11.62 -1.56 14.10
CA SER A 235 12.94 -1.40 14.70
C SER A 235 14.01 -2.24 13.98
N PRO A 236 15.27 -1.76 13.88
CA PRO A 236 16.36 -2.55 13.31
C PRO A 236 16.55 -3.91 14.00
N ALA A 237 16.31 -3.98 15.31
CA ALA A 237 16.40 -5.22 16.08
C ALA A 237 15.37 -6.26 15.65
N LEU A 238 14.17 -5.84 15.22
CA LEU A 238 13.15 -6.74 14.69
C LEU A 238 13.47 -7.18 13.25
N TYR A 239 13.99 -6.26 12.42
CA TYR A 239 14.48 -6.65 11.09
C TYR A 239 15.56 -7.72 11.16
N ALA A 240 16.49 -7.62 12.11
CA ALA A 240 17.60 -8.55 12.26
C ALA A 240 17.17 -10.00 12.61
N THR A 241 15.93 -10.22 13.05
CA THR A 241 15.39 -11.54 13.40
C THR A 241 14.38 -12.07 12.39
N ALA A 242 14.05 -11.29 11.35
CA ALA A 242 13.03 -11.61 10.38
C ALA A 242 13.61 -12.04 9.04
N VAL A 243 12.84 -12.82 8.28
CA VAL A 243 13.06 -12.99 6.84
C VAL A 243 12.45 -11.78 6.14
N ALA A 244 13.29 -10.89 5.62
CA ALA A 244 12.85 -9.71 4.89
C ALA A 244 12.57 -10.05 3.41
N VAL A 245 11.34 -9.81 2.97
CA VAL A 245 10.94 -9.86 1.56
C VAL A 245 10.49 -8.46 1.17
N VAL A 246 11.03 -7.95 0.07
CA VAL A 246 10.85 -6.56 -0.36
C VAL A 246 10.36 -6.51 -1.80
N ASP A 247 9.63 -5.45 -2.14
CA ASP A 247 9.13 -5.23 -3.50
C ASP A 247 10.24 -4.82 -4.48
N SER A 248 11.27 -4.12 -4.00
CA SER A 248 12.51 -3.83 -4.71
C SER A 248 13.71 -3.78 -3.77
N LEU A 249 14.74 -4.59 -4.06
CA LEU A 249 15.99 -4.58 -3.31
C LEU A 249 16.69 -3.22 -3.37
N GLU A 250 16.69 -2.58 -4.54
CA GLU A 250 17.34 -1.28 -4.74
C GLU A 250 16.65 -0.17 -3.96
N GLN A 251 15.32 -0.18 -3.87
CA GLN A 251 14.58 0.86 -3.13
C GLN A 251 14.56 0.62 -1.61
N CYS A 252 14.72 -0.64 -1.17
CA CYS A 252 14.70 -0.97 0.25
C CYS A 252 16.06 -0.81 0.94
N ALA A 253 17.16 -0.93 0.20
CA ALA A 253 18.53 -0.83 0.73
C ALA A 253 18.86 0.58 1.25
#